data_AF-A0A2W6NKI2-F1
#
_entry.id   AF-A0A2W6NKI2-F1
#
_cell.length_a   1.000
_cell.length_b   1.000
_cell.length_c   1.000
_cell.angle_alpha   90.00
_cell.angle_beta   90.00
_cell.angle_gamma   90.00
#
_symmetry.space_group_name_H-M   'P 1'
#
loop_
_entity.id
_entity.type
_entity.pdbx_description
1 polymer ?
#
loop_
_entity_poly.entity_id
_entity_poly.type
_entity_poly.pdbx_seq_one_letter_code
_entity_poly.pdbx_strand_id
1 'polypeptide(L)'
;MKNQKVAQWLILFNGIYAITLLPYPVFFFIGLYKQVGSYQGGNEYWIYALLLSYPIGVLLSLFCWMFYHFGKYRTAIAVANLFLIWLVPLLTLITLLNYY
;
A
#
# COMPACT_ATOMS: atom_id res chain seq x y z
N MET A 1 -18.73 11.65 -22.26
CA MET A 1 -19.01 10.56 -21.30
C MET A 1 -17.70 10.12 -20.66
N LYS A 2 -17.65 9.95 -19.33
CA LYS A 2 -16.44 9.44 -18.66
C LYS A 2 -16.21 7.98 -19.04
N ASN A 3 -14.95 7.57 -19.18
CA ASN A 3 -14.59 6.24 -19.65
C ASN A 3 -14.90 5.18 -18.57
N GLN A 4 -15.93 4.36 -18.80
CA GLN A 4 -16.37 3.31 -17.86
C GLN A 4 -15.31 2.22 -17.67
N LYS A 5 -14.59 1.83 -18.72
CA LYS A 5 -13.54 0.81 -18.61
C LYS A 5 -12.45 1.25 -17.64
N VAL A 6 -12.07 2.53 -17.70
CA VAL A 6 -11.04 3.09 -16.82
C VAL A 6 -11.53 3.13 -15.37
N ALA A 7 -12.80 3.48 -15.13
CA ALA A 7 -13.38 3.42 -13.78
C ALA A 7 -13.37 2.01 -13.20
N GLN A 8 -13.73 0.98 -13.99
CA GLN A 8 -13.68 -0.41 -13.55
C GLN A 8 -12.27 -0.83 -13.14
N TRP A 9 -11.26 -0.47 -13.93
CA TRP A 9 -9.85 -0.71 -13.58
C TRP A 9 -9.41 0.01 -12.30
N LEU A 10 -9.78 1.29 -12.14
CA LEU A 10 -9.48 2.06 -10.94
C LEU A 10 -10.12 1.43 -9.69
N ILE A 11 -11.36 0.96 -9.79
CA ILE A 11 -12.04 0.26 -8.69
C ILE A 11 -11.32 -1.05 -8.36
N LEU A 12 -10.94 -1.82 -9.38
CA LEU A 12 -10.23 -3.10 -9.18
C LEU A 12 -8.89 -2.89 -8.47
N PHE A 13 -8.06 -1.95 -8.93
CA PHE A 13 -6.75 -1.69 -8.30
C PHE A 13 -6.87 -1.12 -6.89
N ASN A 14 -7.80 -0.17 -6.68
CA ASN A 14 -8.05 0.36 -5.34
C ASN A 14 -8.65 -0.69 -4.41
N GLY A 15 -9.49 -1.59 -4.92
CA GLY A 15 -10.06 -2.70 -4.17
C GLY A 15 -9.00 -3.70 -3.71
N ILE A 16 -8.08 -4.08 -4.61
CA ILE A 16 -6.93 -4.94 -4.25
C ILE A 16 -6.09 -4.27 -3.15
N TYR A 17 -5.78 -2.97 -3.30
CA TYR A 17 -5.02 -2.24 -2.30
C TYR A 17 -5.77 -2.08 -0.96
N ALA A 18 -7.09 -1.92 -0.98
CA ALA A 18 -7.91 -1.90 0.23
C ALA A 18 -7.85 -3.23 0.99
N ILE A 19 -7.78 -4.36 0.28
CA ILE A 19 -7.60 -5.68 0.90
C ILE A 19 -6.22 -5.76 1.56
N THR A 20 -5.17 -5.24 0.94
CA THR A 20 -3.82 -5.24 1.53
C THR A 20 -3.68 -4.29 2.73
N LEU A 21 -4.59 -3.32 2.87
CA LEU A 21 -4.71 -2.44 4.05
C LEU A 21 -5.36 -3.13 5.26
N LEU A 22 -6.17 -4.18 5.07
CA LEU A 22 -6.80 -4.89 6.20
C LEU A 22 -5.79 -5.46 7.21
N PRO A 23 -4.71 -6.14 6.78
CA PRO A 23 -3.72 -6.66 7.72
C PRO A 23 -2.71 -5.59 8.19
N TYR A 24 -2.69 -4.40 7.58
CA TYR A 24 -1.70 -3.36 7.87
C TYR A 24 -1.70 -2.90 9.34
N PRO A 25 -2.83 -2.58 10.00
CA PRO A 25 -2.83 -2.18 11.41
C PRO A 25 -2.23 -3.23 12.33
N VAL A 26 -2.51 -4.51 12.07
CA VAL A 26 -1.98 -5.63 12.84
C VAL A 26 -0.45 -5.66 12.73
N PHE A 27 0.08 -5.59 11.51
CA PHE A 27 1.53 -5.56 11.30
C PHE A 27 2.20 -4.31 11.86
N PHE A 28 1.53 -3.16 11.79
CA PHE A 28 2.00 -1.92 12.37
C PHE A 28 2.15 -2.02 13.90
N PHE A 29 1.15 -2.56 14.60
CA PHE A 29 1.21 -2.75 16.05
C PHE A 29 2.22 -3.83 16.46
N ILE A 30 2.34 -4.93 15.73
CA ILE A 30 3.37 -5.96 15.97
C ILE A 30 4.76 -5.35 15.81
N GLY A 31 4.97 -4.56 14.77
CA GLY A 31 6.21 -3.81 14.57
C GLY A 31 6.51 -2.91 15.76
N LEU A 32 5.59 -2.00 16.12
CA LEU A 32 5.78 -1.10 17.25
C LEU A 32 6.06 -1.83 18.57
N TYR A 33 5.36 -2.93 18.85
CA TYR A 33 5.58 -3.74 20.04
C TYR A 33 6.99 -4.35 20.06
N LYS A 34 7.44 -4.92 18.94
CA LYS A 34 8.80 -5.44 18.82
C LYS A 34 9.83 -4.32 19.03
N GLN A 35 9.65 -3.15 18.44
CA GLN A 35 10.58 -2.01 18.57
C GLN A 35 10.75 -1.54 20.03
N VAL A 36 9.66 -1.48 20.79
CA VAL A 36 9.70 -1.07 22.21
C VAL A 36 10.40 -2.15 23.06
N GLY A 37 10.26 -3.43 22.71
CA GLY A 37 10.93 -4.53 23.40
C GLY A 37 12.39 -4.77 22.98
N SER A 38 12.80 -4.33 21.78
CA SER A 38 14.10 -4.65 21.17
C SER A 38 15.10 -3.50 21.19
N TYR A 39 15.20 -2.76 22.30
CA TYR A 39 16.16 -1.64 22.50
C TYR A 39 17.66 -2.03 22.34
N GLN A 40 17.98 -3.29 21.98
CA GLN A 40 19.35 -3.78 21.77
C GLN A 40 19.59 -4.55 20.46
N GLY A 41 18.63 -4.69 19.53
CA GLY A 41 18.80 -5.52 18.33
C GLY A 41 18.66 -4.74 17.02
N GLY A 42 19.77 -4.56 16.29
CA GLY A 42 19.82 -3.76 15.07
C GLY A 42 19.16 -4.35 13.81
N ASN A 43 19.09 -3.49 12.79
CA ASN A 43 18.91 -3.74 11.35
C ASN A 43 17.49 -3.93 10.77
N GLU A 44 16.42 -3.79 11.55
CA GLU A 44 15.04 -3.92 11.05
C GLU A 44 14.35 -2.57 10.69
N TYR A 45 15.06 -1.44 10.77
CA TYR A 45 14.51 -0.09 10.52
C TYR A 45 13.78 0.06 9.19
N TRP A 46 14.19 -0.70 8.18
CA TRP A 46 13.55 -0.70 6.86
C TRP A 46 12.12 -1.26 6.90
N ILE A 47 11.79 -2.20 7.80
CA ILE A 47 10.43 -2.74 7.99
C ILE A 47 9.50 -1.64 8.50
N TYR A 48 9.98 -0.82 9.43
CA TYR A 48 9.23 0.31 9.98
C TYR A 48 9.05 1.44 8.97
N ALA A 49 10.11 1.78 8.23
CA ALA A 49 10.02 2.75 7.14
C ALA A 49 9.02 2.29 6.06
N LEU A 50 9.00 0.99 5.78
CA LEU A 50 8.04 0.38 4.86
C LEU A 50 6.60 0.48 5.38
N LEU A 51 6.37 0.13 6.65
CA LEU A 51 5.06 0.26 7.29
C LEU A 51 4.59 1.73 7.28
N LEU A 52 5.44 2.68 7.64
CA LEU A 52 5.12 4.11 7.60
C LEU A 52 4.87 4.65 6.19
N SER A 53 5.39 4.00 5.15
CA SER A 53 5.12 4.36 3.76
C SER A 53 3.75 3.88 3.27
N TYR A 54 3.10 2.94 3.95
CA TYR A 54 1.85 2.33 3.49
C TYR A 54 0.71 3.35 3.30
N PRO A 55 0.48 4.35 4.20
CA PRO A 55 -0.52 5.41 4.00
C PRO A 55 -0.35 6.23 2.71
N ILE A 56 0.85 6.25 2.11
CA ILE A 56 1.10 6.93 0.83
C ILE A 56 0.22 6.32 -0.29
N GLY A 57 -0.02 5.01 -0.26
CA GLY A 57 -0.94 4.37 -1.20
C GLY A 57 -2.39 4.86 -1.05
N VAL A 58 -2.85 5.24 0.15
CA VAL A 58 -4.19 5.84 0.31
C VAL A 58 -4.24 7.21 -0.39
N LEU A 59 -3.20 8.03 -0.24
CA LEU A 59 -3.12 9.34 -0.90
C LEU A 59 -3.08 9.20 -2.42
N LEU A 60 -2.26 8.29 -2.93
CA LEU A 60 -2.20 7.97 -4.34
C LEU A 60 -3.57 7.49 -4.88
N SER A 61 -4.38 6.79 -4.07
CA SER A 61 -5.74 6.37 -4.44
C SER A 61 -6.65 7.56 -4.71
N LEU A 62 -6.58 8.58 -3.85
CA LEU A 62 -7.31 9.83 -4.05
C LEU A 62 -6.84 10.55 -5.33
N PHE A 63 -5.53 10.59 -5.57
CA PHE A 63 -4.97 11.19 -6.78
C PHE A 63 -5.43 10.48 -8.06
N CYS A 64 -5.54 9.14 -8.08
CA CYS A 64 -5.99 8.41 -9.27
C CYS A 64 -7.44 8.79 -9.65
N TRP A 65 -8.33 8.95 -8.67
CA TRP A 65 -9.70 9.39 -8.88
C TRP A 65 -9.78 10.84 -9.31
N MET A 66 -8.95 11.71 -8.73
CA MET A 66 -8.83 13.10 -9.15
C MET A 66 -8.43 13.21 -10.64
N PHE A 67 -7.41 12.47 -11.08
CA PHE A 67 -7.00 12.44 -12.49
C PHE A 67 -8.08 11.86 -13.41
N TYR A 68 -8.84 10.87 -12.95
CA TYR A 68 -9.99 10.34 -13.68
C TYR A 68 -11.07 11.40 -13.90
N HIS A 69 -11.38 12.19 -12.86
CA HIS A 69 -12.36 13.28 -12.95
C HIS A 69 -11.91 14.42 -13.87
N PHE A 70 -10.61 14.70 -13.93
CA PHE A 70 -10.03 15.66 -14.88
C PHE A 70 -9.87 15.12 -16.31
N GLY A 71 -10.34 13.90 -16.61
CA GLY A 71 -10.23 13.28 -17.94
C GLY A 71 -8.82 12.81 -18.32
N LYS A 72 -7.86 12.85 -17.39
CA LYS A 72 -6.47 12.39 -17.57
C LYS A 72 -6.37 10.88 -17.33
N TYR A 73 -7.02 10.09 -18.18
CA TYR A 73 -7.20 8.65 -17.98
C TYR A 73 -5.89 7.84 -17.96
N ARG A 74 -4.91 8.17 -18.81
CA ARG A 74 -3.58 7.51 -18.81
C ARG A 74 -2.87 7.71 -17.47
N THR A 75 -2.92 8.93 -16.95
CA THR A 75 -2.31 9.30 -15.67
C THR A 75 -3.04 8.64 -14.50
N ALA A 76 -4.37 8.58 -14.55
CA ALA A 76 -5.17 7.88 -13.55
C ALA A 76 -4.78 6.40 -13.43
N ILE A 77 -4.61 5.70 -14.56
CA ILE A 77 -4.17 4.29 -14.57
C ILE A 77 -2.73 4.16 -14.09
N ALA A 78 -1.82 5.04 -14.54
CA ALA A 78 -0.42 5.00 -14.11
C ALA A 78 -0.29 5.17 -12.58
N VAL A 79 -1.03 6.12 -12.01
CA VAL A 79 -1.07 6.35 -10.56
C VAL A 79 -1.72 5.18 -9.83
N ALA A 80 -2.75 4.57 -10.42
CA ALA A 80 -3.38 3.38 -9.84
C ALA A 80 -2.45 2.15 -9.85
N ASN A 81 -1.62 2.00 -10.88
CA ASN A 81 -0.66 0.90 -10.93
C ASN A 81 0.49 1.07 -9.93
N LEU A 82 0.80 2.29 -9.49
CA LEU A 82 1.81 2.51 -8.45
C LEU A 82 1.46 1.77 -7.15
N PHE A 83 0.18 1.49 -6.85
CA PHE A 83 -0.20 0.69 -5.69
C PHE A 83 0.40 -0.72 -5.70
N LEU A 84 0.60 -1.30 -6.89
CA LEU A 84 1.17 -2.63 -7.03
C LEU A 84 2.61 -2.68 -6.51
N ILE A 85 3.30 -1.55 -6.38
CA ILE A 85 4.64 -1.48 -5.76
C ILE A 85 4.58 -1.92 -4.30
N TRP A 86 3.47 -1.69 -3.58
CA TRP A 86 3.32 -2.08 -2.17
C TRP A 86 2.90 -3.55 -1.97
N LEU A 87 2.56 -4.29 -3.04
CA LEU A 87 2.31 -5.74 -2.96
C LEU A 87 3.59 -6.52 -2.65
N VAL A 88 4.70 -6.18 -3.31
CA VAL A 88 5.98 -6.87 -3.12
C VAL A 88 6.46 -6.76 -1.66
N PRO A 89 6.50 -5.57 -1.05
CA PRO A 89 6.84 -5.43 0.34
C PRO A 89 5.88 -6.12 1.31
N LEU A 90 4.56 -6.08 1.05
CA LEU A 90 3.59 -6.80 1.88
C LEU A 90 3.86 -8.31 1.85
N LEU A 91 4.12 -8.87 0.66
CA LEU A 91 4.48 -10.28 0.51
C LEU A 91 5.77 -10.62 1.26
N THR A 92 6.81 -9.78 1.15
CA THR A 92 8.06 -10.00 1.89
C THR A 92 7.85 -9.99 3.41
N LEU A 93 6.98 -9.10 3.91
CA LEU A 93 6.66 -8.97 5.33
C LEU A 93 5.91 -10.21 5.84
N ILE A 94 4.95 -10.72 5.06
CA ILE A 94 4.25 -11.98 5.35
C ILE A 94 5.23 -13.16 5.40
N THR A 95 6.17 -13.25 4.45
CA THR A 95 7.14 -14.35 4.42
C THR A 95 8.10 -14.31 5.62
N LEU A 96 8.58 -13.12 5.99
CA LEU A 96 9.50 -12.95 7.12
C LEU A 96 8.84 -13.29 8.45
N LEU A 97 7.57 -12.93 8.64
CA LEU A 97 6.82 -13.25 9.85
C LEU A 97 6.49 -14.74 10.01
N ASN A 98 6.45 -15.52 8.92
CA ASN A 98 6.26 -16.97 9.01
C ASN A 98 7.59 -17.73 9.23
N TYR A 99 8.72 -17.06 9.00
CA TYR A 99 10.05 -17.67 9.12
C TYR A 99 10.66 -17.52 10.53
N TYR A 100 10.12 -16.61 11.34
CA TYR A 100 10.48 -16.37 12.75
C TYR A 100 9.35 -16.81 13.67
#